data_AF-A0AAV7UQU2-F1
#
_entry.id   AF-A0AAV7UQU2-F1
#
_cell.length_a   1.000
_cell.length_b   1.000
_cell.length_c   1.000
_cell.angle_alpha   90.00
_cell.angle_beta   90.00
_cell.angle_gamma   90.00
#
_symmetry.space_group_name_H-M   'P 1'
#
loop_
_entity.id
_entity.type
_entity.pdbx_description
1 polymer ?
#
loop_
_entity_poly.entity_id
_entity_poly.type
_entity_poly.pdbx_seq_one_letter_code
_entity_poly.pdbx_strand_id
1 'polypeptide(L)'
;MKVCDYIEEGMRQLMYTNTYKPLETDPTEDLNKEIKNMVAEYSSLNLIDETTAEILVHPKPRPGRFYMLRKIHKMNNPGRPIISGNDTATERLSLFVNLHLHPIVQELPSFVKDTSHFLQIIEKLNQTNTFDDDTLLATFDVTSLYTNIPHDDGLMALSEALNKRTVKKPSTNVLTTLQELSLNPTISPSMENTIYRYKGHPWALGWLLPMQIPSWANWSTTYLRVLTTNHWYGYDTLMTYL
;
A
#
# COMPACT_ATOMS: atom_id res chain seq x y z
N MET A 1 -12.28 16.23 20.31
CA MET A 1 -10.88 16.71 20.23
C MET A 1 -10.98 18.16 19.82
N LYS A 2 -10.39 19.09 20.57
CA LYS A 2 -10.34 20.48 20.12
C LYS A 2 -9.41 20.57 18.91
N VAL A 3 -9.59 21.59 18.07
CA VAL A 3 -8.74 21.81 16.88
C VAL A 3 -7.26 21.93 17.28
N CYS A 4 -6.95 22.54 18.42
CA CYS A 4 -5.59 22.64 18.95
C CYS A 4 -4.98 21.26 19.24
N ASP A 5 -5.67 20.40 20.00
CA ASP A 5 -5.18 19.05 20.31
C ASP A 5 -4.92 18.22 19.05
N TYR A 6 -5.77 18.37 18.02
CA TYR A 6 -5.58 17.70 16.72
C TYR A 6 -4.31 18.22 16.02
N ILE A 7 -4.08 19.53 16.05
CA ILE A 7 -2.90 20.13 15.45
C ILE A 7 -1.63 19.68 16.15
N GLU A 8 -1.63 19.72 17.48
CA GLU A 8 -0.50 19.33 18.33
C GLU A 8 -0.14 17.85 18.12
N GLU A 9 -1.14 16.97 18.10
CA GLU A 9 -0.92 15.55 17.81
C GLU A 9 -0.33 15.34 16.41
N GLY A 10 -0.81 16.09 15.41
CA GLY A 10 -0.27 16.02 14.04
C GLY A 10 1.18 16.46 13.98
N MET A 11 1.52 17.58 14.62
CA MET A 11 2.90 18.05 14.71
C MET A 11 3.78 17.08 15.50
N ARG A 12 3.28 16.50 16.60
CA ARG A 12 3.99 15.48 17.39
C ARG A 12 4.38 14.28 16.54
N GLN A 13 3.48 13.83 15.65
CA GLN A 13 3.78 12.72 14.74
C GLN A 13 4.78 13.14 13.64
N LEU A 14 4.59 14.32 13.04
CA LEU A 14 5.48 14.85 11.99
C LEU A 14 6.90 15.17 12.48
N MET A 15 7.10 15.39 13.78
CA MET A 15 8.43 15.59 14.36
C MET A 15 9.25 14.29 14.45
N TYR A 16 8.68 13.13 14.13
CA TYR A 16 9.43 11.88 14.10
C TYR A 16 10.28 11.80 12.82
N THR A 17 11.51 12.30 12.89
CA THR A 17 12.40 12.52 11.73
C THR A 17 12.91 11.24 11.06
N ASN A 18 12.83 10.09 11.72
CA ASN A 18 13.08 8.79 11.10
C ASN A 18 11.98 8.41 10.08
N THR A 19 10.86 9.13 10.10
CA THR A 19 9.66 8.84 9.32
C THR A 19 9.23 10.00 8.44
N TYR A 20 9.38 11.25 8.89
CA TYR A 20 8.90 12.41 8.16
C TYR A 20 10.01 13.42 7.99
N LYS A 21 10.12 14.00 6.80
CA LYS A 21 11.11 15.02 6.47
C LYS A 21 10.39 16.25 5.89
N PRO A 22 10.59 17.46 6.42
CA PRO A 22 10.07 18.66 5.78
C PRO A 22 10.75 18.87 4.42
N LEU A 23 9.99 19.38 3.45
CA LEU A 23 10.52 19.75 2.14
C LEU A 23 10.55 21.28 2.00
N GLU A 24 11.53 21.80 1.27
CA GLU A 24 11.63 23.24 0.98
C GLU A 24 10.67 23.63 -0.14
N THR A 25 10.50 22.76 -1.13
CA THR A 25 9.65 22.96 -2.32
C THR A 25 8.68 21.80 -2.49
N ASP A 26 7.68 22.00 -3.35
CA ASP A 26 6.72 20.95 -3.74
C ASP A 26 7.18 20.31 -5.06
N PRO A 27 7.67 19.05 -5.04
CA PRO A 27 8.22 18.41 -6.22
C PRO A 27 7.18 17.59 -7.02
N THR A 28 5.89 17.83 -6.81
CA THR A 28 4.80 17.11 -7.49
C THR A 28 4.88 17.21 -9.02
N GLU A 29 5.20 18.39 -9.55
CA GLU A 29 5.31 18.59 -11.00
C GLU A 29 6.52 17.86 -11.60
N ASP A 30 7.64 17.84 -10.88
CA ASP A 30 8.85 17.12 -11.29
C ASP A 30 8.58 15.61 -11.36
N LEU A 31 7.96 15.06 -10.31
CA LEU A 31 7.53 13.65 -10.28
C LEU A 31 6.58 13.32 -11.43
N ASN A 32 5.59 14.17 -11.69
CA ASN A 32 4.62 13.92 -12.77
C ASN A 32 5.27 13.98 -14.16
N LYS A 33 6.28 14.83 -14.33
CA LYS A 33 7.09 14.89 -15.54
C LYS A 33 7.90 13.61 -15.74
N GLU A 34 8.49 13.05 -14.68
CA GLU A 34 9.18 11.76 -14.74
C GLU A 34 8.23 10.62 -15.12
N ILE A 35 7.05 10.55 -14.47
CA ILE A 35 6.01 9.57 -14.81
C ILE A 35 5.62 9.70 -16.28
N LYS A 36 5.40 10.94 -16.75
CA LYS A 36 5.05 11.20 -18.15
C LYS A 36 6.12 10.70 -19.13
N ASN A 37 7.40 10.90 -18.81
CA ASN A 37 8.50 10.42 -19.64
C ASN A 37 8.57 8.88 -19.67
N MET A 38 8.46 8.23 -18.52
CA MET A 38 8.42 6.76 -18.41
C MET A 38 7.24 6.18 -19.21
N VAL A 39 6.05 6.74 -19.05
CA VAL A 39 4.85 6.27 -19.75
C VAL A 39 4.97 6.46 -21.26
N ALA A 40 5.55 7.57 -21.72
CA ALA A 40 5.82 7.81 -23.13
C ALA A 40 6.83 6.80 -23.69
N GLU A 41 7.89 6.47 -22.94
CA GLU A 41 8.85 5.42 -23.30
C GLU A 41 8.14 4.07 -23.43
N TYR A 42 7.37 3.67 -22.43
CA TYR A 42 6.63 2.39 -22.43
C TYR A 42 5.64 2.29 -23.59
N SER A 43 4.96 3.39 -23.93
CA SER A 43 4.09 3.46 -25.10
C SER A 43 4.87 3.28 -26.41
N SER A 44 5.99 4.00 -26.59
CA SER A 44 6.82 3.90 -27.80
C SER A 44 7.44 2.51 -28.01
N LEU A 45 7.72 1.79 -26.92
CA LEU A 45 8.20 0.41 -26.92
C LEU A 45 7.06 -0.63 -27.02
N ASN A 46 5.80 -0.20 -27.14
CA ASN A 46 4.61 -1.07 -27.14
C ASN A 46 4.50 -1.98 -25.91
N LEU A 47 5.00 -1.52 -24.75
CA LEU A 47 4.89 -2.24 -23.47
C LEU A 47 3.51 -2.04 -22.82
N ILE A 48 2.86 -0.92 -23.14
CA ILE A 48 1.48 -0.56 -22.83
C ILE A 48 0.82 0.00 -24.10
N ASP A 49 -0.51 -0.08 -24.19
CA ASP A 49 -1.25 0.55 -25.29
C ASP A 49 -1.43 2.06 -25.07
N GLU A 50 -1.77 2.78 -26.14
CA GLU A 50 -1.94 4.24 -26.13
C GLU A 50 -3.02 4.71 -25.14
N THR A 51 -4.13 3.96 -25.02
CA THR A 51 -5.21 4.30 -24.08
C THR A 51 -4.74 4.15 -22.65
N THR A 52 -4.02 3.07 -22.32
CA THR A 52 -3.38 2.91 -21.02
C THR A 52 -2.40 4.05 -20.74
N ALA A 53 -1.55 4.42 -21.71
CA ALA A 53 -0.59 5.50 -21.56
C ALA A 53 -1.26 6.86 -21.24
N GLU A 54 -2.34 7.19 -21.93
CA GLU A 54 -3.12 8.42 -21.66
C GLU A 54 -3.73 8.43 -20.25
N ILE A 55 -4.21 7.27 -19.78
CA ILE A 55 -4.81 7.13 -18.46
C ILE A 55 -3.74 7.26 -17.38
N LEU A 56 -2.56 6.66 -17.53
CA LEU A 56 -1.56 6.59 -16.45
C LEU A 56 -1.02 7.95 -16.00
N VAL A 57 -0.97 8.96 -16.88
CA VAL A 57 -0.44 10.29 -16.53
C VAL A 57 -1.54 11.15 -15.92
N HIS A 58 -1.34 11.63 -14.69
CA HIS A 58 -2.29 12.52 -14.04
C HIS A 58 -2.22 13.94 -14.65
N PRO A 59 -3.35 14.53 -15.12
CA PRO A 59 -3.32 15.80 -15.83
C PRO A 59 -3.06 17.01 -14.93
N LYS A 60 -3.45 16.92 -13.64
CA LYS A 60 -3.31 18.00 -12.64
C LYS A 60 -2.99 17.39 -11.26
N PRO A 61 -1.80 16.79 -11.09
CA PRO A 61 -1.44 16.11 -9.85
C PRO A 61 -1.38 17.11 -8.69
N ARG A 62 -1.57 16.62 -7.47
CA ARG A 62 -1.32 17.35 -6.23
C ARG A 62 -0.55 16.48 -5.23
N PRO A 63 0.14 17.08 -4.25
CA PRO A 63 0.66 16.32 -3.12
C PRO A 63 -0.43 15.56 -2.39
N GLY A 64 -0.04 14.45 -1.77
CA GLY A 64 -0.91 13.76 -0.84
C GLY A 64 -1.36 14.66 0.31
N ARG A 65 -2.50 14.36 0.91
CA ARG A 65 -3.01 15.14 2.05
C ARG A 65 -2.82 14.38 3.35
N PHE A 66 -2.04 14.95 4.27
CA PHE A 66 -1.94 14.41 5.63
C PHE A 66 -3.15 14.81 6.47
N TYR A 67 -3.75 13.83 7.13
CA TYR A 67 -4.76 14.01 8.16
C TYR A 67 -4.71 12.84 9.14
N MET A 68 -5.49 12.91 10.22
CA MET A 68 -5.53 11.87 11.23
C MET A 68 -6.94 11.44 11.56
N LEU A 69 -7.11 10.15 11.84
CA LEU A 69 -8.34 9.59 12.41
C LEU A 69 -8.11 9.19 13.86
N ARG A 70 -9.05 9.51 14.75
CA ARG A 70 -8.90 9.21 16.18
C ARG A 70 -9.07 7.72 16.45
N LYS A 71 -8.10 7.08 17.12
CA LYS A 71 -8.22 5.69 17.59
C LYS A 71 -8.98 5.66 18.91
N ILE A 72 -10.32 5.76 18.87
CA ILE A 72 -11.20 5.83 20.06
C ILE A 72 -11.15 4.61 21.00
N HIS A 73 -10.56 3.51 20.54
CA HIS A 73 -10.43 2.25 21.26
C HIS A 73 -9.06 2.08 21.93
N LYS A 74 -8.17 3.08 21.87
CA LYS A 74 -6.84 3.03 22.51
C LYS A 74 -6.76 4.11 23.59
N MET A 75 -6.01 3.83 24.65
CA MET A 75 -5.76 4.78 25.74
C MET A 75 -5.25 6.12 25.17
N ASN A 76 -5.74 7.24 25.72
CA ASN A 76 -5.48 8.60 25.24
C ASN A 76 -5.97 8.93 23.82
N ASN A 77 -6.62 7.98 23.14
CA ASN A 77 -7.22 8.14 21.82
C ASN A 77 -6.29 8.79 20.77
N PRO A 78 -5.09 8.22 20.52
CA PRO A 78 -4.09 8.80 19.64
C PRO A 78 -4.60 8.97 18.20
N GLY A 79 -3.97 9.88 17.45
CA GLY A 79 -4.21 10.04 16.03
C GLY A 79 -3.65 8.86 15.23
N ARG A 80 -4.40 8.35 14.26
CA ARG A 80 -3.89 7.47 13.20
C ARG A 80 -3.48 8.36 12.04
N PRO A 81 -2.18 8.52 11.74
CA PRO A 81 -1.74 9.30 10.59
C PRO A 81 -2.22 8.64 9.30
N ILE A 82 -2.68 9.45 8.37
CA ILE A 82 -3.12 9.02 7.04
C ILE A 82 -2.63 10.05 6.02
N ILE A 83 -2.06 9.56 4.94
CA ILE A 83 -1.79 10.35 3.74
C ILE A 83 -2.73 9.88 2.65
N SER A 84 -3.56 10.79 2.14
CA SER A 84 -4.43 10.53 1.00
C SER A 84 -3.62 10.49 -0.28
N GLY A 85 -3.78 9.42 -1.05
CA GLY A 85 -3.22 9.28 -2.40
C GLY A 85 -4.12 9.86 -3.51
N ASN A 86 -5.19 10.57 -3.17
CA ASN A 86 -6.18 11.01 -4.16
C ASN A 86 -5.65 12.21 -4.95
N ASP A 87 -5.76 12.13 -6.27
CA ASP A 87 -5.24 13.08 -7.25
C ASP A 87 -3.70 13.24 -7.18
N THR A 88 -2.97 12.28 -6.60
CA THR A 88 -1.50 12.31 -6.62
C THR A 88 -0.96 11.85 -7.97
N ALA A 89 0.29 12.22 -8.27
CA ALA A 89 0.94 11.80 -9.51
C ALA A 89 0.99 10.26 -9.67
N THR A 90 1.07 9.52 -8.56
CA THR A 90 1.17 8.05 -8.54
C THR A 90 -0.16 7.30 -8.39
N GLU A 91 -1.28 8.01 -8.16
CA GLU A 91 -2.60 7.40 -7.93
C GLU A 91 -2.98 6.43 -9.06
N ARG A 92 -2.85 6.91 -10.30
CA ARG A 92 -3.27 6.16 -11.49
C ARG A 92 -2.36 4.96 -11.77
N LEU A 93 -1.07 5.06 -11.44
CA LEU A 93 -0.14 3.93 -11.52
C LEU A 93 -0.56 2.82 -10.57
N SER A 94 -0.88 3.17 -9.32
CA SER A 94 -1.36 2.21 -8.35
C SER A 94 -2.69 1.57 -8.78
N LEU A 95 -3.65 2.39 -9.23
CA LEU A 95 -4.93 1.87 -9.71
C LEU A 95 -4.73 0.85 -10.83
N PHE A 96 -3.82 1.14 -11.77
CA PHE A 96 -3.51 0.24 -12.87
C PHE A 96 -2.86 -1.07 -12.41
N VAL A 97 -1.89 -1.04 -11.51
CA VAL A 97 -1.32 -2.26 -10.91
C VAL A 97 -2.41 -3.05 -10.17
N ASN A 98 -3.29 -2.36 -9.44
CA ASN A 98 -4.38 -2.96 -8.71
C ASN A 98 -5.36 -3.74 -9.61
N LEU A 99 -5.64 -3.26 -10.82
CA LEU A 99 -6.49 -3.96 -11.80
C LEU A 99 -5.95 -5.37 -12.12
N HIS A 100 -4.63 -5.54 -12.12
CA HIS A 100 -4.00 -6.83 -12.37
C HIS A 100 -3.84 -7.71 -11.13
N LEU A 101 -3.71 -7.10 -9.95
CA LEU A 101 -3.62 -7.83 -8.69
C LEU A 101 -4.97 -8.33 -8.20
N HIS A 102 -6.04 -7.58 -8.43
CA HIS A 102 -7.34 -7.85 -7.83
C HIS A 102 -7.87 -9.27 -8.12
N PRO A 103 -7.83 -9.78 -9.36
CA PRO A 103 -8.27 -11.16 -9.64
C PRO A 103 -7.41 -12.21 -8.91
N ILE A 104 -6.10 -11.98 -8.81
CA ILE A 104 -5.16 -12.90 -8.15
C ILE A 104 -5.48 -13.00 -6.66
N VAL A 105 -5.78 -11.86 -6.02
CA VAL A 105 -6.14 -11.82 -4.60
C VAL A 105 -7.46 -12.53 -4.33
N GLN A 106 -8.43 -12.43 -5.25
CA GLN A 106 -9.73 -13.11 -5.12
C GLN A 106 -9.62 -14.64 -5.21
N GLU A 107 -8.57 -15.17 -5.86
CA GLU A 107 -8.31 -16.61 -5.97
C GLU A 107 -7.62 -17.19 -4.73
N LEU A 108 -7.21 -16.35 -3.77
CA LEU A 108 -6.53 -16.83 -2.57
C LEU A 108 -7.51 -17.59 -1.65
N PRO A 109 -7.10 -18.74 -1.07
CA PRO A 109 -7.92 -19.46 -0.10
C PRO A 109 -8.30 -18.64 1.14
N SER A 110 -7.48 -17.66 1.49
CA SER A 110 -7.69 -16.73 2.61
C SER A 110 -8.50 -15.49 2.24
N PHE A 111 -9.02 -15.40 1.01
CA PHE A 111 -9.74 -14.23 0.57
C PHE A 111 -11.06 -14.05 1.33
N VAL A 112 -11.22 -12.87 1.94
CA VAL A 112 -12.45 -12.46 2.61
C VAL A 112 -12.92 -11.17 1.97
N LYS A 113 -14.06 -11.24 1.27
CA LYS A 113 -14.64 -10.08 0.57
C LYS A 113 -15.10 -8.97 1.52
N ASP A 114 -15.87 -9.32 2.53
CA ASP A 114 -16.50 -8.41 3.48
C ASP A 114 -16.92 -9.15 4.76
N THR A 115 -17.47 -8.43 5.73
CA THR A 115 -17.92 -8.99 7.02
C THR A 115 -18.99 -10.06 6.85
N SER A 116 -19.91 -9.90 5.89
CA SER A 116 -20.96 -10.89 5.64
C SER A 116 -20.37 -12.19 5.08
N HIS A 117 -19.43 -12.09 4.15
CA HIS A 117 -18.69 -13.24 3.64
C HIS A 117 -17.90 -13.95 4.74
N PHE A 118 -17.27 -13.21 5.64
CA PHE A 118 -16.58 -13.80 6.80
C PHE A 118 -17.52 -14.62 7.67
N LEU A 119 -18.70 -14.08 8.01
CA LEU A 119 -19.70 -14.79 8.81
C LEU A 119 -20.19 -16.07 8.11
N GLN A 120 -20.37 -16.02 6.78
CA GLN A 120 -20.74 -17.19 5.98
C GLN A 120 -19.65 -18.28 6.00
N ILE A 121 -18.36 -17.89 5.96
CA ILE A 121 -17.24 -18.84 6.10
C ILE A 121 -17.31 -19.54 7.45
N ILE A 122 -17.49 -18.78 8.54
CA ILE A 122 -17.59 -19.34 9.90
C ILE A 122 -18.80 -20.27 10.04
N GLU A 123 -19.96 -19.87 9.52
CA GLU A 123 -21.17 -20.69 9.55
C GLU A 123 -20.98 -22.02 8.81
N LYS A 124 -20.35 -21.98 7.63
CA LYS A 124 -20.02 -23.19 6.86
C LYS A 124 -19.05 -24.10 7.61
N LEU A 125 -18.05 -23.54 8.29
CA LEU A 125 -17.11 -24.31 9.12
C LEU A 125 -17.80 -24.95 10.33
N ASN A 126 -18.78 -24.28 10.94
CA ASN A 126 -19.55 -24.87 12.04
C ASN A 126 -20.45 -26.02 11.56
N GLN A 127 -20.91 -26.00 10.31
CA GLN A 127 -21.72 -27.07 9.72
C GLN A 127 -20.94 -28.34 9.37
N THR A 128 -19.60 -28.28 9.26
CA THR A 128 -18.80 -29.45 8.89
C THR A 128 -18.62 -30.46 10.03
N ASN A 129 -19.07 -30.15 11.26
CA ASN A 129 -18.90 -31.00 12.46
C ASN A 129 -17.45 -31.48 12.66
N THR A 130 -16.48 -30.67 12.24
CA THR A 130 -15.05 -30.99 12.27
C THR A 130 -14.34 -30.56 13.54
N PHE A 131 -15.03 -29.86 14.44
CA PHE A 131 -14.46 -29.31 15.67
C PHE A 131 -14.96 -30.10 16.88
N ASP A 132 -14.03 -30.56 17.70
CA ASP A 132 -14.33 -31.16 19.00
C ASP A 132 -14.70 -30.06 20.03
N ASP A 133 -15.37 -30.45 21.11
CA ASP A 133 -15.86 -29.54 22.16
C ASP A 133 -14.74 -28.73 22.84
N ASP A 134 -13.50 -29.19 22.79
CA ASP A 134 -12.30 -28.54 23.34
C ASP A 134 -11.55 -27.67 22.32
N THR A 135 -12.10 -27.48 21.12
CA THR A 135 -11.52 -26.61 20.09
C THR A 135 -11.49 -25.15 20.55
N LEU A 136 -10.31 -24.52 20.48
CA LEU A 136 -10.13 -23.11 20.82
C LEU A 136 -9.99 -22.23 19.59
N LEU A 137 -10.70 -21.10 19.59
CA LEU A 137 -10.49 -20.03 18.62
C LEU A 137 -9.33 -19.13 19.07
N ALA A 138 -8.26 -19.10 18.28
CA ALA A 138 -7.15 -18.17 18.47
C ALA A 138 -7.25 -17.00 17.47
N THR A 139 -6.92 -15.79 17.94
CA THR A 139 -6.86 -14.59 17.10
C THR A 139 -5.52 -13.89 17.29
N PHE A 140 -4.93 -13.42 16.21
CA PHE A 140 -3.69 -12.65 16.21
C PHE A 140 -3.92 -11.29 15.55
N ASP A 141 -3.24 -10.25 16.05
CA ASP A 141 -3.25 -8.91 15.47
C ASP A 141 -1.83 -8.54 15.03
N VAL A 142 -1.68 -8.07 13.79
CA VAL A 142 -0.38 -7.64 13.27
C VAL A 142 -0.17 -6.16 13.62
N THR A 143 0.86 -5.88 14.40
CA THR A 143 1.21 -4.50 14.73
C THR A 143 1.80 -3.80 13.51
N SER A 144 1.18 -2.68 13.14
CA SER A 144 1.68 -1.78 12.09
C SER A 144 2.00 -2.46 10.75
N LEU A 145 1.16 -3.41 10.32
CA LEU A 145 1.37 -4.22 9.10
C LEU A 145 2.02 -3.46 7.94
N TYR A 146 1.38 -2.39 7.47
CA TYR A 146 1.88 -1.63 6.32
C TYR A 146 3.30 -1.10 6.53
N THR A 147 3.63 -0.62 7.72
CA THR A 147 4.94 0.00 7.99
C THR A 147 6.07 -1.02 8.11
N ASN A 148 5.74 -2.30 8.21
CA ASN A 148 6.68 -3.37 8.51
C ASN A 148 6.89 -4.33 7.32
N ILE A 149 6.32 -4.03 6.14
CA ILE A 149 6.58 -4.84 4.94
C ILE A 149 7.86 -4.31 4.27
N PRO A 150 8.95 -5.10 4.19
CA PRO A 150 10.14 -4.74 3.43
C PRO A 150 9.77 -4.55 1.96
N HIS A 151 10.17 -3.42 1.36
CA HIS A 151 9.78 -3.08 0.00
C HIS A 151 10.25 -4.13 -1.01
N ASP A 152 11.51 -4.58 -0.90
CA ASP A 152 12.09 -5.58 -1.80
C ASP A 152 11.34 -6.90 -1.75
N ASP A 153 11.06 -7.40 -0.55
CA ASP A 153 10.30 -8.64 -0.37
C ASP A 153 8.86 -8.50 -0.90
N GLY A 154 8.24 -7.33 -0.69
CA GLY A 154 6.92 -7.04 -1.20
C GLY A 154 6.88 -6.93 -2.74
N LEU A 155 7.90 -6.35 -3.37
CA LEU A 155 8.05 -6.29 -4.83
C LEU A 155 8.36 -7.68 -5.42
N MET A 156 9.12 -8.51 -4.71
CA MET A 156 9.36 -9.90 -5.08
C MET A 156 8.07 -10.71 -5.04
N ALA A 157 7.32 -10.63 -3.93
CA ALA A 157 6.02 -11.28 -3.77
C ALA A 157 5.02 -10.84 -4.84
N LEU A 158 4.99 -9.54 -5.15
CA LEU A 158 4.21 -8.98 -6.23
C LEU A 158 4.57 -9.61 -7.59
N SER A 159 5.86 -9.67 -7.91
CA SER A 159 6.35 -10.24 -9.16
C SER A 159 5.94 -11.72 -9.28
N GLU A 160 6.13 -12.51 -8.22
CA GLU A 160 5.70 -13.91 -8.16
C GLU A 160 4.20 -14.07 -8.42
N ALA A 161 3.37 -13.23 -7.80
CA ALA A 161 1.93 -13.27 -8.00
C ALA A 161 1.55 -12.89 -9.43
N LEU A 162 2.06 -11.77 -9.94
CA LEU A 162 1.78 -11.29 -11.29
C LEU A 162 2.23 -12.27 -12.39
N ASN A 163 3.26 -13.07 -12.13
CA ASN A 163 3.73 -14.11 -13.04
C ASN A 163 2.76 -15.29 -13.20
N LYS A 164 1.81 -15.47 -12.26
CA LYS A 164 0.75 -16.49 -12.32
C LYS A 164 -0.40 -16.09 -13.25
N ARG A 165 -0.48 -14.83 -13.67
CA ARG A 165 -1.51 -14.37 -14.62
C ARG A 165 -1.40 -15.13 -15.95
N THR A 166 -2.55 -15.54 -16.47
CA THR A 166 -2.66 -16.12 -17.82
C THR A 166 -2.23 -15.13 -18.90
N VAL A 167 -2.64 -13.86 -18.75
CA VAL A 167 -2.29 -12.78 -19.68
C VAL A 167 -1.17 -11.94 -19.07
N LYS A 168 0.01 -11.99 -19.70
CA LYS A 168 1.22 -11.27 -19.26
C LYS A 168 1.44 -9.93 -20.00
N LYS A 169 0.35 -9.29 -20.41
CA LYS A 169 0.35 -7.94 -20.99
C LYS A 169 -0.44 -6.99 -20.08
N PRO A 170 0.17 -5.89 -19.60
CA PRO A 170 1.60 -5.57 -19.65
C PRO A 170 2.44 -6.61 -18.87
N SER A 171 3.74 -6.62 -19.14
CA SER A 171 4.67 -7.57 -18.52
C SER A 171 4.72 -7.38 -17.00
N THR A 172 5.10 -8.43 -16.28
CA THR A 172 5.31 -8.35 -14.83
C THR A 172 6.31 -7.25 -14.47
N ASN A 173 7.40 -7.09 -15.25
CA ASN A 173 8.39 -6.06 -15.01
C ASN A 173 7.80 -4.65 -15.06
N VAL A 174 6.99 -4.35 -16.08
CA VAL A 174 6.30 -3.06 -16.19
C VAL A 174 5.45 -2.79 -14.95
N LEU A 175 4.64 -3.76 -14.53
CA LEU A 175 3.78 -3.59 -13.35
C LEU A 175 4.55 -3.45 -12.04
N THR A 176 5.66 -4.19 -11.89
CA THR A 176 6.52 -4.08 -10.72
C THR A 176 7.20 -2.70 -10.67
N THR A 177 7.70 -2.18 -11.79
CA THR A 177 8.27 -0.82 -11.85
C THR A 177 7.23 0.25 -11.57
N LEU A 178 6.00 0.11 -12.09
CA LEU A 178 4.91 1.03 -11.76
C LEU A 178 4.54 0.99 -10.27
N GLN A 179 4.55 -0.20 -9.66
CA GLN A 179 4.31 -0.33 -8.22
C GLN A 179 5.46 0.31 -7.43
N GLU A 180 6.72 0.03 -7.78
CA GLU A 180 7.89 0.60 -7.13
C GLU A 180 7.84 2.13 -7.12
N LEU A 181 7.53 2.76 -8.27
CA LEU A 181 7.37 4.21 -8.35
C LEU A 181 6.18 4.72 -7.53
N SER A 182 5.13 3.91 -7.38
CA SER A 182 3.99 4.26 -6.51
C SER A 182 4.32 4.15 -5.01
N LEU A 183 5.22 3.22 -4.63
CA LEU A 183 5.70 3.03 -3.26
C LEU A 183 6.70 4.12 -2.88
N ASN A 184 7.57 4.48 -3.82
CA ASN A 184 8.66 5.42 -3.65
C ASN A 184 8.72 6.41 -4.82
N PRO A 185 7.87 7.47 -4.82
CA PRO A 185 7.91 8.48 -5.86
C PRO A 185 9.24 9.23 -5.78
N THR A 186 10.19 8.81 -6.61
CA THR A 186 11.55 9.36 -6.64
C THR A 186 11.55 10.70 -7.36
N ILE A 187 12.33 11.66 -6.88
CA ILE A 187 12.71 12.90 -7.59
C ILE A 187 14.24 12.96 -7.84
N SER A 188 14.99 12.06 -7.22
CA SER A 188 16.44 11.89 -7.28
C SER A 188 16.81 10.80 -6.26
N PRO A 189 17.98 10.13 -6.35
CA PRO A 189 18.48 9.19 -5.32
C PRO A 189 18.54 9.74 -3.88
N SER A 190 18.24 11.03 -3.67
CA SER A 190 18.17 11.70 -2.37
C SER A 190 16.74 11.85 -1.79
N MET A 191 15.69 11.41 -2.51
CA MET A 191 14.29 11.50 -2.07
C MET A 191 13.58 10.14 -2.17
N GLU A 192 13.80 9.29 -1.16
CA GLU A 192 13.06 8.02 -0.98
C GLU A 192 11.70 8.25 -0.30
N ASN A 193 10.84 9.18 -0.79
CA ASN A 193 9.72 9.63 0.03
C ASN A 193 8.41 9.95 -0.71
N THR A 194 7.27 9.53 -0.14
CA THR A 194 5.94 10.02 -0.58
C THR A 194 5.74 11.49 -0.21
N ILE A 195 5.37 12.33 -1.18
CA ILE A 195 5.16 13.77 -1.00
C ILE A 195 3.74 14.05 -0.50
N TYR A 196 3.61 14.88 0.52
CA TYR A 196 2.33 15.32 1.04
C TYR A 196 2.37 16.75 1.59
N ARG A 197 1.19 17.34 1.81
CA ARG A 197 1.05 18.64 2.49
C ARG A 197 0.36 18.50 3.84
N TYR A 198 0.87 19.23 4.83
CA TYR A 198 0.20 19.50 6.10
C TYR A 198 0.23 20.99 6.39
N LYS A 199 -0.93 21.59 6.65
CA LYS A 199 -1.10 23.04 6.83
C LYS A 199 -0.45 23.92 5.74
N GLY A 200 -0.46 23.44 4.49
CA GLY A 200 0.11 24.19 3.36
C GLY A 200 1.62 24.03 3.18
N HIS A 201 2.32 23.38 4.10
CA HIS A 201 3.74 23.08 3.97
C HIS A 201 3.95 21.70 3.32
N PRO A 202 4.92 21.55 2.40
CA PRO A 202 5.26 20.27 1.81
C PRO A 202 6.15 19.44 2.76
N TRP A 203 5.90 18.14 2.75
CA TRP A 203 6.60 17.15 3.54
C TRP A 203 6.82 15.89 2.71
N ALA A 204 7.82 15.13 3.11
CA ALA A 204 8.21 13.84 2.59
C ALA A 204 8.00 12.78 3.68
N LEU A 205 7.37 11.68 3.32
CA LEU A 205 7.20 10.49 4.14
C LEU A 205 8.33 9.52 3.80
N GLY A 206 9.17 9.19 4.78
CA GLY A 206 10.14 8.10 4.78
C GLY A 206 9.50 6.73 4.64
N TRP A 207 10.09 5.72 5.27
CA TRP A 207 9.71 4.29 5.23
C TRP A 207 8.33 3.97 5.82
N LEU A 208 7.29 4.74 5.48
CA LEU A 208 5.91 4.55 5.87
C LEU A 208 5.04 4.59 4.63
N LEU A 209 3.97 3.81 4.66
CA LEU A 209 3.11 3.59 3.51
C LEU A 209 1.86 4.47 3.57
N PRO A 210 1.50 5.21 2.50
CA PRO A 210 0.26 5.99 2.45
C PRO A 210 -0.96 5.06 2.47
N MET A 211 -1.76 5.18 3.52
CA MET A 211 -2.86 4.27 3.86
C MET A 211 -4.09 4.31 2.92
N GLN A 212 -4.01 4.94 1.74
CA GLN A 212 -5.14 5.22 0.84
C GLN A 212 -4.81 5.03 -0.65
N ILE A 213 -3.81 4.22 -0.97
CA ILE A 213 -3.49 3.92 -2.35
C ILE A 213 -4.00 2.49 -2.69
N PRO A 214 -4.92 2.30 -3.64
CA PRO A 214 -5.69 1.05 -3.79
C PRO A 214 -4.87 -0.23 -4.00
N SER A 215 -3.73 -0.17 -4.71
CA SER A 215 -2.88 -1.36 -4.89
C SER A 215 -2.31 -1.88 -3.58
N TRP A 216 -2.28 -1.09 -2.51
CA TRP A 216 -1.52 -1.40 -1.31
C TRP A 216 -2.19 -2.45 -0.45
N ALA A 217 -3.52 -2.49 -0.42
CA ALA A 217 -4.27 -3.54 0.28
C ALA A 217 -4.08 -4.91 -0.41
N ASN A 218 -4.08 -4.92 -1.74
CA ASN A 218 -3.86 -6.15 -2.51
C ASN A 218 -2.37 -6.55 -2.51
N TRP A 219 -1.47 -5.58 -2.50
CA TRP A 219 -0.03 -5.79 -2.36
C TRP A 219 0.33 -6.38 -0.99
N SER A 220 -0.20 -5.84 0.12
CA SER A 220 0.03 -6.40 1.45
C SER A 220 -0.57 -7.80 1.60
N THR A 221 -1.74 -8.04 1.00
CA THR A 221 -2.35 -9.38 0.95
C THR A 221 -1.49 -10.36 0.16
N THR A 222 -0.90 -9.92 -0.95
CA THR A 222 0.02 -10.72 -1.77
C THR A 222 1.30 -11.06 -1.00
N TYR A 223 1.88 -10.08 -0.30
CA TYR A 223 3.05 -10.29 0.55
C TYR A 223 2.77 -11.29 1.68
N LEU A 224 1.67 -11.10 2.42
CA LEU A 224 1.27 -12.03 3.48
C LEU A 224 0.99 -13.44 2.95
N ARG A 225 0.46 -13.57 1.72
CA ARG A 225 0.30 -14.87 1.07
C ARG A 225 1.66 -15.53 0.84
N VAL A 226 2.64 -14.81 0.30
CA VAL A 226 3.97 -15.36 0.03
C VAL A 226 4.66 -15.81 1.32
N LEU A 227 4.58 -15.00 2.39
CA LEU A 227 5.07 -15.40 3.72
C LEU A 227 4.40 -16.69 4.22
N THR A 228 3.08 -16.81 4.04
CA THR A 228 2.32 -17.98 4.50
C THR A 228 2.38 -19.19 3.57
N THR A 229 2.89 -19.08 2.34
CA THR A 229 3.06 -20.22 1.43
C THR A 229 4.50 -20.70 1.29
N ASN A 230 5.48 -19.79 1.33
CA ASN A 230 6.88 -20.13 1.08
C ASN A 230 7.68 -20.39 2.37
N HIS A 231 7.19 -19.99 3.55
CA HIS A 231 7.90 -20.12 4.84
C HIS A 231 7.03 -20.66 5.99
N TRP A 232 6.53 -21.89 5.85
CA TRP A 232 6.22 -22.75 7.00
C TRP A 232 7.37 -23.71 7.34
N TYR A 233 8.60 -23.25 7.16
CA TYR A 233 9.79 -23.87 7.75
C TYR A 233 10.40 -22.89 8.75
N GLY A 234 10.04 -23.04 10.02
CA GLY A 234 10.69 -22.35 11.13
C GLY A 234 9.76 -21.43 11.90
N TYR A 235 9.53 -21.79 13.15
CA TYR A 235 8.86 -20.98 14.18
C TYR A 235 9.54 -19.61 14.46
N ASP A 236 10.66 -19.27 13.80
CA ASP A 236 11.51 -18.13 14.17
C ASP A 236 11.21 -16.80 13.47
N THR A 237 10.67 -16.79 12.25
CA THR A 237 10.52 -15.53 11.49
C THR A 237 9.32 -14.69 11.98
N LEU A 238 8.25 -15.33 12.45
CA LEU A 238 7.12 -14.63 13.08
C LEU A 238 7.42 -14.17 14.51
N MET A 239 8.31 -14.86 15.24
CA MET A 239 8.73 -14.47 16.58
C MET A 239 9.71 -13.29 16.60
N THR A 240 10.29 -12.92 15.46
CA THR A 240 11.14 -11.72 15.37
C THR A 240 10.29 -10.43 15.29
N TYR A 241 8.98 -10.55 15.02
CA TYR A 241 8.05 -9.43 14.87
C TYR A 241 6.79 -9.51 15.75
N LEU A 242 6.76 -10.44 16.72
CA LEU A 242 5.80 -10.48 17.84
C LEU A 242 6.46 -9.95 19.12
#